data_AF-A0A948KN55-F1
#
_entry.id   AF-A0A948KN55-F1
#
_cell.length_a   1.000
_cell.length_b   1.000
_cell.length_c   1.000
_cell.angle_alpha   90.00
_cell.angle_beta   90.00
_cell.angle_gamma   90.00
#
_symmetry.space_group_name_H-M   'P 1'
#
loop_
_entity.id
_entity.type
_entity.pdbx_description
1 polymer ?
#
loop_
_entity_poly.entity_id
_entity_poly.type
_entity_poly.pdbx_seq_one_letter_code
_entity_poly.pdbx_strand_id
1 'polypeptide(L)'
;MSESKGSWPLRILIKALLNFAVVWLMATYMDQYFQMTGGFVAVIIIGSLLTLLNMFVRPILDIITLPFKLFATIIAIILVNGVFVQLIHVISQEMNPDLVTLEIFGGLWGWTVVAIVFGVSNWIIKEILHR
;
A
#
# COMPACT_ATOMS: atom_id res chain seq x y z
N MET A 1 -7.82 -25.63 -2.92
CA MET A 1 -8.55 -24.45 -2.42
C MET A 1 -9.41 -23.95 -3.56
N SER A 2 -10.72 -24.24 -3.55
CA SER A 2 -11.60 -23.98 -4.69
C SER A 2 -11.78 -22.48 -4.89
N GLU A 3 -11.32 -21.96 -6.03
CA GLU A 3 -11.68 -20.63 -6.52
C GLU A 3 -13.20 -20.58 -6.73
N SER A 4 -13.92 -20.14 -5.71
CA SER A 4 -15.27 -19.64 -5.86
C SER A 4 -15.18 -18.36 -6.73
N LYS A 5 -15.26 -18.53 -8.05
CA LYS A 5 -15.60 -17.47 -8.99
C LYS A 5 -17.06 -17.08 -8.75
N GLY A 6 -17.34 -16.48 -7.58
CA GLY A 6 -18.64 -15.95 -7.24
C GLY A 6 -19.12 -15.02 -8.37
N SER A 7 -20.37 -15.22 -8.78
CA SER A 7 -20.96 -14.52 -9.91
C SER A 7 -20.81 -13.00 -9.77
N TRP A 8 -20.59 -12.31 -10.88
CA TRP A 8 -20.46 -10.84 -10.92
C TRP A 8 -21.54 -10.10 -10.09
N PRO A 9 -22.83 -10.51 -10.16
CA PRO A 9 -23.89 -9.94 -9.34
C PRO A 9 -23.68 -10.13 -7.83
N LEU A 10 -23.22 -11.32 -7.39
CA LEU A 10 -22.97 -11.60 -5.98
C LEU A 10 -21.87 -10.70 -5.41
N ARG A 11 -20.82 -10.44 -6.21
CA ARG A 11 -19.72 -9.54 -5.79
C ARG A 11 -20.22 -8.11 -5.60
N ILE A 12 -21.09 -7.62 -6.46
CA ILE A 12 -21.70 -6.29 -6.34
C ILE A 12 -22.60 -6.24 -5.11
N LEU A 13 -23.42 -7.26 -4.89
CA LEU A 13 -24.30 -7.33 -3.72
C LEU A 13 -23.50 -7.30 -2.41
N ILE A 14 -22.44 -8.11 -2.30
CA ILE A 14 -21.57 -8.12 -1.12
C ILE A 14 -20.94 -6.75 -0.90
N LYS A 15 -20.42 -6.10 -1.95
CA LYS A 15 -19.88 -4.74 -1.87
C LYS A 15 -20.93 -3.74 -1.39
N ALA A 16 -22.16 -3.82 -1.88
CA ALA A 16 -23.25 -2.96 -1.47
C ALA A 16 -23.58 -3.13 0.02
N LEU A 17 -23.74 -4.38 0.47
CA LEU A 17 -24.00 -4.69 1.87
C LEU A 17 -22.86 -4.21 2.79
N LEU A 18 -21.61 -4.36 2.36
CA LEU A 18 -20.45 -3.84 3.11
C LEU A 18 -20.48 -2.31 3.19
N ASN A 19 -20.78 -1.61 2.08
CA ASN A 19 -20.91 -0.16 2.11
C ASN A 19 -22.06 0.30 3.02
N PHE A 20 -23.18 -0.42 3.05
CA PHE A 20 -24.30 -0.13 3.96
C PHE A 20 -23.86 -0.28 5.42
N ALA A 21 -23.17 -1.39 5.73
CA ALA A 21 -22.64 -1.65 7.07
C ALA A 21 -21.64 -0.57 7.51
N VAL A 22 -20.75 -0.13 6.62
CA VAL A 22 -19.79 0.95 6.90
C VAL A 22 -20.49 2.27 7.17
N VAL A 23 -21.45 2.68 6.33
CA VAL A 23 -22.22 3.92 6.53
C VAL A 23 -22.97 3.87 7.86
N TRP A 24 -23.60 2.74 8.18
CA TRP A 24 -24.29 2.55 9.44
C TRP A 24 -23.34 2.63 10.65
N LEU A 25 -22.15 2.00 10.57
CA LEU A 25 -21.11 2.07 11.60
C LEU A 25 -20.62 3.51 11.80
N MET A 26 -20.33 4.22 10.72
CA MET A 26 -19.89 5.62 10.79
C MET A 26 -20.97 6.52 11.39
N ALA A 27 -22.24 6.35 10.98
CA ALA A 27 -23.34 7.12 11.54
C ALA A 27 -23.61 6.82 13.03
N THR A 28 -23.25 5.62 13.51
CA THR A 28 -23.50 5.22 14.90
C THR A 28 -22.36 5.60 15.84
N TYR A 29 -21.10 5.45 15.40
CA TYR A 29 -19.92 5.58 16.28
C TYR A 29 -19.03 6.78 15.96
N MET A 30 -19.27 7.48 14.85
CA MET A 30 -18.46 8.61 14.41
C MET A 30 -19.31 9.87 14.21
N ASP A 31 -20.31 10.08 15.07
CA ASP A 31 -21.23 11.22 15.03
C ASP A 31 -20.54 12.60 14.98
N GLN A 32 -19.37 12.73 15.61
CA GLN A 32 -18.53 13.93 15.56
C GLN A 32 -17.93 14.22 14.16
N TYR A 33 -17.77 13.21 13.30
CA TYR A 33 -17.15 13.32 11.97
C TYR A 33 -18.13 13.05 10.81
N PHE A 34 -19.18 12.28 11.06
CA PHE A 34 -20.11 11.80 10.06
C PHE A 34 -21.55 11.93 10.56
N GLN A 35 -22.19 13.04 10.22
CA GLN A 35 -23.60 13.27 10.54
C GLN A 35 -24.48 12.90 9.35
N MET A 36 -25.52 12.12 9.62
CA MET A 36 -26.44 11.62 8.61
C MET A 36 -27.89 11.76 9.09
N THR A 37 -28.68 12.50 8.33
CA THR A 37 -30.11 12.71 8.59
C THR A 37 -30.97 11.77 7.73
N GLY A 38 -32.06 11.24 8.30
CA GLY A 38 -32.99 10.36 7.57
C GLY A 38 -32.93 8.88 7.97
N GLY A 39 -32.21 8.54 9.04
CA GLY A 39 -32.22 7.20 9.64
C GLY A 39 -31.80 6.09 8.67
N PHE A 40 -32.53 4.97 8.68
CA PHE A 40 -32.18 3.80 7.88
C PHE A 40 -32.26 4.03 6.37
N VAL A 41 -33.19 4.89 5.91
CA VAL A 41 -33.31 5.21 4.48
C VAL A 41 -32.05 5.91 3.96
N ALA A 42 -31.46 6.79 4.77
CA ALA A 42 -30.21 7.47 4.42
C ALA A 42 -29.03 6.49 4.29
N VAL A 43 -28.97 5.45 5.13
CA VAL A 43 -27.95 4.38 5.02
C VAL A 43 -28.01 3.70 3.65
N ILE A 44 -29.21 3.34 3.20
CA ILE A 44 -29.40 2.66 1.90
C ILE A 44 -28.99 3.58 0.76
N ILE A 45 -29.43 4.85 0.78
CA ILE A 45 -29.14 5.80 -0.30
C ILE A 45 -27.65 6.09 -0.38
N ILE A 46 -27.03 6.52 0.73
CA ILE A 46 -25.60 6.88 0.77
C ILE A 46 -24.73 5.66 0.47
N GLY A 47 -25.05 4.51 1.06
CA GLY A 47 -24.31 3.29 0.79
C GLY A 47 -24.46 2.79 -0.66
N SER A 48 -25.61 3.06 -1.31
CA SER A 48 -25.80 2.74 -2.73
C SER A 48 -24.99 3.69 -3.61
N LEU A 49 -25.00 4.98 -3.30
CA LEU A 49 -24.16 5.98 -3.96
C LEU A 49 -22.68 5.62 -3.82
N LEU A 50 -22.21 5.25 -2.63
CA LEU A 50 -20.84 4.79 -2.42
C LEU A 50 -20.51 3.56 -3.27
N THR A 51 -21.45 2.63 -3.41
CA THR A 51 -21.28 1.44 -4.26
C THR A 51 -21.13 1.82 -5.73
N LEU A 52 -21.98 2.74 -6.22
CA LEU A 52 -21.90 3.24 -7.60
C LEU A 52 -20.60 4.02 -7.85
N LEU A 53 -20.23 4.92 -6.94
CA LEU A 53 -18.96 5.65 -7.01
C LEU A 53 -17.76 4.70 -7.02
N ASN A 54 -17.79 3.65 -6.20
CA ASN A 54 -16.75 2.63 -6.18
C ASN A 54 -16.71 1.78 -7.47
N MET A 55 -17.80 1.70 -8.23
CA MET A 55 -17.85 0.97 -9.48
C MET A 55 -17.34 1.81 -10.65
N PHE A 56 -17.72 3.09 -10.72
CA PHE A 56 -17.46 3.96 -11.87
C PHE A 56 -16.32 4.95 -11.66
N VAL A 57 -16.23 5.55 -10.48
CA VAL A 57 -15.24 6.61 -10.18
C VAL A 57 -13.92 6.00 -9.73
N ARG A 58 -13.95 4.91 -8.95
CA ARG A 58 -12.73 4.25 -8.47
C ARG A 58 -11.75 3.85 -9.59
N PRO A 59 -12.17 3.22 -10.70
CA PRO A 59 -11.26 2.91 -11.80
C PRO A 59 -10.58 4.16 -12.40
N ILE A 60 -11.31 5.27 -12.50
CA ILE A 60 -10.79 6.54 -13.01
C ILE A 60 -9.75 7.12 -12.04
N LEU A 61 -10.08 7.14 -10.74
CA LEU A 61 -9.14 7.58 -9.71
C LEU A 61 -7.90 6.70 -9.65
N ASP A 62 -8.03 5.38 -9.84
CA ASP A 62 -6.89 4.48 -9.84
C ASP A 62 -5.93 4.76 -11.01
N ILE A 63 -6.44 5.20 -12.17
CA ILE A 63 -5.62 5.65 -13.30
C ILE A 63 -4.96 6.99 -12.98
N ILE A 64 -5.71 7.97 -12.47
CA ILE A 64 -5.19 9.30 -12.14
C ILE A 64 -4.12 9.22 -11.02
N THR A 65 -4.31 8.32 -10.05
CA THR A 65 -3.40 8.14 -8.93
C THR A 65 -2.22 7.20 -9.24
N LEU A 66 -2.20 6.56 -10.41
CA LEU A 66 -1.15 5.63 -10.82
C LEU A 66 0.25 6.26 -10.75
N PRO A 67 0.50 7.49 -11.26
CA PRO A 67 1.82 8.11 -11.15
C PRO A 67 2.27 8.25 -9.70
N PHE A 68 1.38 8.71 -8.82
CA PHE A 68 1.68 8.85 -7.39
C PHE A 68 1.96 7.51 -6.72
N LYS A 69 1.21 6.45 -7.08
CA LYS A 69 1.46 5.10 -6.57
C LYS A 69 2.84 4.57 -7.00
N LEU A 70 3.26 4.84 -8.24
CA LEU A 70 4.60 4.47 -8.71
C LEU A 70 5.68 5.22 -7.93
N PHE A 71 5.54 6.53 -7.75
CA PHE A 71 6.47 7.31 -6.94
C PHE A 71 6.55 6.82 -5.49
N ALA A 72 5.39 6.58 -4.85
CA ALA A 72 5.33 6.04 -3.50
C ALA A 72 6.00 4.67 -3.40
N THR A 73 5.85 3.82 -4.43
CA THR A 73 6.50 2.50 -4.49
C THR A 73 8.02 2.64 -4.58
N ILE A 74 8.55 3.54 -5.43
CA ILE A 74 9.99 3.79 -5.53
C ILE A 74 10.54 4.28 -4.20
N ILE A 75 9.87 5.24 -3.56
CA ILE A 75 10.27 5.77 -2.25
C ILE A 75 10.27 4.65 -1.21
N ALA A 76 9.23 3.81 -1.18
CA ALA A 76 9.16 2.68 -0.26
C ALA A 76 10.32 1.68 -0.47
N ILE A 77 10.69 1.40 -1.72
CA ILE A 77 11.86 0.54 -2.05
C ILE A 77 13.14 1.17 -1.51
N ILE A 78 13.36 2.47 -1.74
CA ILE A 78 14.55 3.18 -1.26
C ILE A 78 14.61 3.14 0.27
N LEU A 79 13.50 3.42 0.96
CA LEU A 79 13.47 3.44 2.42
C LEU A 79 13.75 2.06 3.02
N VAL A 80 13.07 1.02 2.53
CA VAL A 80 13.25 -0.35 3.05
C VAL A 80 14.69 -0.81 2.83
N ASN A 81 15.23 -0.65 1.63
CA ASN A 81 16.60 -1.08 1.34
C ASN A 81 17.65 -0.17 2.00
N GLY A 82 17.36 1.12 2.17
CA GLY A 82 18.22 2.04 2.91
C GLY A 82 18.34 1.64 4.38
N VAL A 83 17.25 1.21 5.01
CA VAL A 83 17.28 0.64 6.38
C VAL A 83 18.13 -0.62 6.42
N PHE A 84 18.02 -1.53 5.45
CA PHE A 84 18.88 -2.71 5.38
C PHE A 84 20.36 -2.35 5.26
N VAL A 85 20.71 -1.43 4.36
CA VAL A 85 22.08 -0.95 4.19
C VAL A 85 22.59 -0.29 5.47
N GLN A 86 21.75 0.47 6.17
CA GLN A 86 22.10 1.09 7.46
C GLN A 86 22.41 0.03 8.51
N LEU A 87 21.60 -1.03 8.60
CA LEU A 87 21.84 -2.12 9.53
C LEU A 87 23.17 -2.83 9.23
N ILE A 88 23.45 -3.11 7.95
CA ILE A 88 24.72 -3.73 7.55
C ILE A 88 25.90 -2.82 7.88
N HIS A 89 25.77 -1.51 7.63
CA HIS A 89 26.79 -0.52 7.97
C HIS A 89 27.08 -0.48 9.47
N VAL A 90 26.05 -0.41 10.31
CA VAL A 90 26.22 -0.44 11.77
C VAL A 90 26.89 -1.75 12.22
N ILE A 91 26.47 -2.89 11.68
CA ILE A 91 27.09 -4.19 12.01
C ILE A 91 28.57 -4.21 11.59
N SER A 92 28.88 -3.71 10.38
CA SER A 92 30.26 -3.66 9.88
C SER A 92 31.18 -2.77 10.72
N GLN A 93 30.64 -1.72 11.38
CA GLN A 93 31.43 -0.84 12.23
C GLN A 93 31.84 -1.49 13.55
N GLU A 94 31.08 -2.48 14.01
CA GLU A 94 31.40 -3.28 15.21
C GLU A 94 32.34 -4.47 14.89
N MET A 95 32.68 -4.68 13.62
CA MET A 95 33.63 -5.73 13.19
C MET A 95 35.06 -5.22 13.21
N ASN A 96 36.03 -6.15 13.28
CA ASN A 96 37.44 -5.78 13.18
C ASN A 96 37.68 -5.11 11.81
N PRO A 97 38.18 -3.85 11.77
CA PRO A 97 38.40 -3.11 10.53
C PRO A 97 39.44 -3.75 9.61
N ASP A 98 40.33 -4.61 10.12
CA ASP A 98 41.28 -5.36 9.29
C ASP A 98 40.60 -6.45 8.45
N LEU A 99 39.34 -6.79 8.76
CA LEU A 99 38.57 -7.83 8.06
C LEU A 99 37.52 -7.23 7.12
N VAL A 100 36.72 -6.29 7.59
CA VAL A 100 35.59 -5.72 6.83
C VAL A 100 35.40 -4.25 7.18
N THR A 101 35.46 -3.39 6.16
CA THR A 101 35.10 -1.96 6.26
C THR A 101 34.05 -1.62 5.21
N LEU A 102 32.92 -1.08 5.64
CA LEU A 102 31.89 -0.56 4.76
C LEU A 102 31.75 0.95 4.97
N GLU A 103 32.15 1.75 3.99
CA GLU A 103 31.94 3.19 3.99
C GLU A 103 31.13 3.60 2.76
N ILE A 104 30.12 4.44 2.96
CA ILE A 104 29.26 4.96 1.90
C ILE A 104 29.57 6.44 1.70
N PHE A 105 30.22 6.75 0.58
CA PHE A 105 30.58 8.11 0.21
C PHE A 105 29.44 8.82 -0.53
N GLY A 106 29.44 10.16 -0.50
CA GLY A 106 28.46 10.98 -1.24
C GLY A 106 27.20 11.37 -0.45
N GLY A 107 27.21 11.24 0.88
CA GLY A 107 26.11 11.66 1.75
C GLY A 107 24.78 11.01 1.37
N LEU A 108 23.67 11.75 1.51
CA LEU A 108 22.31 11.23 1.25
C LEU A 108 22.13 10.69 -0.18
N TRP A 109 22.84 11.24 -1.17
CA TRP A 109 22.76 10.77 -2.55
C TRP A 109 23.45 9.41 -2.71
N GLY A 110 24.63 9.23 -2.12
CA GLY A 110 25.32 7.94 -2.09
C GLY A 110 24.48 6.85 -1.43
N TRP A 111 23.88 7.16 -0.29
CA TRP A 111 22.95 6.26 0.41
C TRP A 111 21.75 5.86 -0.44
N THR A 112 21.16 6.82 -1.17
CA THR A 112 20.02 6.56 -2.06
C THR A 112 20.42 5.62 -3.20
N VAL A 113 21.56 5.87 -3.85
CA VAL A 113 22.05 5.04 -4.95
C VAL A 113 22.34 3.61 -4.46
N VAL A 114 23.04 3.46 -3.34
CA VAL A 114 23.35 2.14 -2.76
C VAL A 114 22.05 1.40 -2.40
N ALA A 115 21.09 2.05 -1.76
CA ALA A 115 19.80 1.46 -1.43
C ALA A 115 19.02 0.98 -2.68
N ILE A 116 19.03 1.77 -3.77
CA ILE A 116 18.41 1.37 -5.03
C ILE A 116 19.11 0.14 -5.62
N VAL A 117 20.44 0.13 -5.67
CA VAL A 117 21.22 -0.99 -6.21
C VAL A 117 20.94 -2.26 -5.43
N PHE A 118 20.99 -2.21 -4.09
CA PHE A 118 20.64 -3.35 -3.24
C PHE A 118 19.19 -3.83 -3.46
N GLY A 119 18.24 -2.90 -3.57
CA GLY A 119 16.85 -3.23 -3.85
C GLY A 119 16.66 -3.95 -5.18
N VAL A 120 17.30 -3.47 -6.24
CA VAL A 120 17.26 -4.09 -7.58
C VAL A 120 17.94 -5.45 -7.56
N SER A 121 19.12 -5.58 -6.93
CA SER A 121 19.84 -6.85 -6.81
C SER A 121 19.01 -7.91 -6.06
N ASN A 122 18.40 -7.54 -4.94
CA ASN A 122 17.53 -8.44 -4.17
C ASN A 122 16.32 -8.89 -4.98
N TRP A 123 15.72 -7.98 -5.76
CA TRP A 123 14.63 -8.31 -6.66
C TRP A 123 15.04 -9.31 -7.74
N ILE A 124 16.18 -9.10 -8.41
CA ILE A 124 16.73 -10.01 -9.42
C ILE A 124 17.01 -11.39 -8.83
N ILE A 125 17.69 -11.45 -7.68
CA ILE A 125 18.01 -12.72 -7.00
C ILE A 125 16.73 -13.49 -6.68
N LYS A 126 15.71 -12.79 -6.17
CA LYS A 126 14.41 -13.40 -5.87
C LYS A 126 13.75 -13.97 -7.13
N GLU A 127 13.74 -13.23 -8.24
CA GLU A 127 13.15 -13.68 -9.52
C GLU A 127 13.87 -14.90 -10.10
N ILE A 128 15.20 -14.99 -9.92
CA ILE A 128 15.98 -16.15 -10.38
C ILE A 128 15.77 -17.37 -9.49
N LEU A 129 15.75 -17.21 -8.17
CA LEU A 129 15.65 -18.33 -7.21
C LEU A 129 14.21 -18.84 -6.99
N HIS A 130 13.18 -18.05 -7.30
CA HIS A 130 11.76 -18.46 -7.19
C HIS A 130 11.14 -18.89 -8.53
N ARG A 131 11.97 -19.13 -9.56
CA ARG A 131 11.60 -19.93 -10.73
C ARG A 131 11.97 -21.39 -10.50
#